data_AF-A0A1P8YP22-F1
#
_entry.id   AF-A0A1P8YP22-F1
#
_cell.length_a   1.000
_cell.length_b   1.000
_cell.length_c   1.000
_cell.angle_alpha   90.00
_cell.angle_beta   90.00
_cell.angle_gamma   90.00
#
_symmetry.space_group_name_H-M   'P 1'
#
loop_
_entity.id
_entity.type
_entity.pdbx_description
1 polymer ?
#
loop_
_entity_poly.entity_id
_entity_poly.type
_entity_poly.pdbx_seq_one_letter_code
_entity_poly.pdbx_strand_id
1 'polypeptide(L)'
;MLTLHRAERSDTLAAALADVLTSPLADPFAREVIAVPAKGVERWLTQRLSATLGAVDGDGVAANIEFPSPTRLVDEALAAATGMTADEDPWNPARLLWTLLGVIDDVLDEPWASVLARHLGNGTDDHRRGRRYGTAAHLTELFRSYGAQRPAMLQDWAAGRDTDGTDGPLDDDLHWQAELWRRLRGRIGTPSPAERLVDACARLREEPGLLDLPDRISVFGPTRLTTAQLDVLSAIAANRDVHLWVPHPSPGMWAALADRAPEVTRAEDDGALAVTHPLLAGLARDVRELQARLSRPGIEHAHHRVAPTPDTLLGRLQADIAADRAPAAGAAPDGSVQVHSCHGPARQVEVLRESLLHLFQDDPSLEPRDVLVMCPDVETYAPLVRAAFGQESVGHPGHRLRVRLADRALHQTNPVLAVVATLLGLADGRVTASQVLDLAAAEPVRRRFRFTDDDLERLREWTTAAGARWGSGRCSAPTSGSATFRRTPCGRRWTASCSAPPRTVRTASGSRCRCRSTTSTATTSTSPDGWPSSSTGSTCPCAGCAARSRPTGGRRAWPGRWTCSSTCASATPGSWGRRSASSPRPSSTAATASCDWPTCARCSAPAWPGGRPAPTSAPAS
;
A
#
# COMPACT_ATOMS: atom_id res chain seq x y z
N MET A 1 21.64 -26.91 -11.54
CA MET A 1 20.29 -27.38 -11.94
C MET A 1 19.25 -26.30 -11.64
N LEU A 2 18.08 -26.30 -12.31
CA LEU A 2 16.95 -25.40 -12.00
C LEU A 2 15.74 -26.21 -11.56
N THR A 3 15.38 -26.16 -10.28
CA THR A 3 14.31 -26.98 -9.70
C THR A 3 13.20 -26.11 -9.10
N LEU A 4 11.98 -26.31 -9.60
CA LEU A 4 10.76 -25.68 -9.12
C LEU A 4 10.07 -26.54 -8.07
N HIS A 5 10.18 -26.12 -6.82
CA HIS A 5 9.45 -26.66 -5.69
C HIS A 5 8.12 -25.93 -5.54
N ARG A 6 7.00 -26.66 -5.70
CA ARG A 6 5.64 -26.13 -5.53
C ARG A 6 4.90 -26.82 -4.38
N ALA A 7 4.06 -26.06 -3.67
CA ALA A 7 3.10 -26.58 -2.69
C ALA A 7 1.99 -25.55 -2.42
N GLU A 8 0.84 -26.01 -1.94
CA GLU A 8 -0.33 -25.20 -1.59
C GLU A 8 -0.11 -24.34 -0.33
N ARG A 9 0.94 -24.64 0.45
CA ARG A 9 1.26 -24.02 1.73
C ARG A 9 2.72 -23.62 1.84
N SER A 10 2.96 -22.35 2.17
CA SER A 10 4.32 -21.79 2.32
C SER A 10 5.10 -22.44 3.46
N ASP A 11 4.44 -22.89 4.52
CA ASP A 11 5.10 -23.62 5.63
C ASP A 11 5.59 -25.01 5.20
N THR A 12 4.90 -25.68 4.27
CA THR A 12 5.41 -26.91 3.63
C THR A 12 6.64 -26.64 2.76
N LEU A 13 6.67 -25.52 2.03
CA LEU A 13 7.87 -25.08 1.28
C LEU A 13 9.03 -24.73 2.21
N ALA A 14 8.77 -24.10 3.35
CA ALA A 14 9.81 -23.75 4.33
C ALA A 14 10.40 -24.99 5.03
N ALA A 15 9.59 -26.02 5.27
CA ALA A 15 10.08 -27.32 5.76
C ALA A 15 10.98 -28.01 4.73
N ALA A 16 10.52 -28.14 3.48
CA ALA A 16 11.31 -28.74 2.41
C ALA A 16 12.59 -27.95 2.06
N LEU A 17 12.60 -26.62 2.28
CA LEU A 17 13.81 -25.80 2.23
C LEU A 17 14.75 -26.10 3.42
N ALA A 18 14.23 -26.34 4.62
CA ALA A 18 15.06 -26.77 5.75
C ALA A 18 15.71 -28.14 5.50
N ASP A 19 15.02 -29.06 4.82
CA ASP A 19 15.57 -30.37 4.42
C ASP A 19 16.77 -30.19 3.46
N VAL A 20 16.67 -29.29 2.47
CA VAL A 20 17.78 -28.94 1.55
C VAL A 20 18.96 -28.32 2.31
N LEU A 21 18.69 -27.38 3.21
CA LEU A 21 19.69 -26.68 4.02
C LEU A 21 20.36 -27.59 5.08
N THR A 22 19.76 -28.74 5.41
CA THR A 22 20.33 -29.72 6.35
C THR A 22 21.57 -30.43 5.77
N SER A 23 21.71 -30.48 4.44
CA SER A 23 22.97 -30.88 3.79
C SER A 23 23.92 -29.67 3.75
N PRO A 24 25.09 -29.67 4.42
CA PRO A 24 25.96 -28.49 4.48
C PRO A 24 26.60 -28.14 3.12
N LEU A 25 27.02 -26.87 2.97
CA LEU A 25 27.87 -26.42 1.87
C LEU A 25 29.30 -26.99 2.00
N ALA A 26 30.06 -26.97 0.91
CA ALA A 26 31.45 -27.46 0.89
C ALA A 26 32.42 -26.62 1.75
N ASP A 27 32.18 -25.31 1.85
CA ASP A 27 32.85 -24.42 2.81
C ASP A 27 31.92 -24.15 4.01
N PRO A 28 32.32 -24.47 5.25
CA PRO A 28 31.50 -24.23 6.45
C PRO A 28 31.31 -22.75 6.81
N PHE A 29 32.04 -21.82 6.17
CA PHE A 29 31.85 -20.37 6.34
C PHE A 29 31.12 -19.71 5.17
N ALA A 30 30.81 -20.44 4.09
CA ALA A 30 30.01 -19.93 2.99
C ALA A 30 28.61 -19.54 3.48
N ARG A 31 28.09 -18.44 2.94
CA ARG A 31 26.77 -17.91 3.28
C ARG A 31 25.69 -18.55 2.41
N GLU A 32 24.58 -18.95 3.02
CA GLU A 32 23.39 -19.36 2.27
C GLU A 32 22.74 -18.14 1.62
N VAL A 33 22.22 -18.27 0.41
CA VAL A 33 21.56 -17.15 -0.30
C VAL A 33 20.12 -17.52 -0.61
N ILE A 34 19.18 -16.86 0.06
CA ILE A 34 17.73 -17.10 -0.04
C ILE A 34 17.03 -15.80 -0.43
N ALA A 35 16.88 -15.57 -1.73
CA ALA A 35 16.24 -14.37 -2.25
C ALA A 35 14.74 -14.35 -1.91
N VAL A 36 14.27 -13.26 -1.28
CA VAL A 36 12.88 -13.11 -0.78
C VAL A 36 12.28 -11.78 -1.22
N PRO A 37 10.98 -11.74 -1.59
CA PRO A 37 10.36 -10.53 -2.15
C PRO A 37 10.14 -9.42 -1.11
N ALA A 38 10.10 -9.74 0.18
CA ALA A 38 9.79 -8.78 1.24
C ALA A 38 10.42 -9.13 2.60
N LYS A 39 10.78 -8.10 3.38
CA LYS A 39 11.32 -8.22 4.75
C LYS A 39 10.36 -8.86 5.77
N GLY A 40 9.09 -9.07 5.41
CA GLY A 40 8.17 -9.91 6.18
C GLY A 40 8.47 -11.41 6.02
N VAL A 41 8.69 -11.86 4.77
CA VAL A 41 9.04 -13.24 4.43
C VAL A 41 10.39 -13.63 5.04
N GLU A 42 11.39 -12.74 4.95
CA GLU A 42 12.69 -12.89 5.62
C GLU A 42 12.59 -13.23 7.11
N ARG A 43 11.81 -12.45 7.86
CA ARG A 43 11.67 -12.63 9.31
C ARG A 43 10.93 -13.92 9.65
N TRP A 44 9.84 -14.19 8.94
CA TRP A 44 9.06 -15.42 9.12
C TRP A 44 9.89 -16.66 8.77
N LEU A 45 10.67 -16.62 7.68
CA LEU A 45 11.48 -17.74 7.23
C LEU A 45 12.68 -17.96 8.16
N THR A 46 13.39 -16.90 8.58
CA THR A 46 14.44 -17.00 9.61
C THR A 46 13.90 -17.65 10.90
N GLN A 47 12.71 -17.23 11.37
CA GLN A 47 12.07 -17.80 12.58
C GLN A 47 11.65 -19.26 12.40
N ARG A 48 11.18 -19.65 11.21
CA ARG A 48 10.82 -21.04 10.90
C ARG A 48 12.06 -21.93 10.80
N LEU A 49 13.10 -21.49 10.07
CA LEU A 49 14.35 -22.20 9.95
C LEU A 49 15.06 -22.35 11.30
N SER A 50 15.01 -21.35 12.19
CA SER A 50 15.59 -21.48 13.54
C SER A 50 14.89 -22.49 14.46
N ALA A 51 13.69 -22.98 14.10
CA ALA A 51 13.03 -24.07 14.84
C ALA A 51 13.35 -25.47 14.29
N THR A 52 14.17 -25.57 13.24
CA THR A 52 14.41 -26.83 12.51
C THR A 52 15.90 -27.07 12.24
N LEU A 53 16.64 -26.06 11.78
CA LEU A 53 18.06 -26.21 11.43
C LEU A 53 18.91 -26.40 12.69
N GLY A 54 19.66 -27.50 12.74
CA GLY A 54 20.49 -27.88 13.90
C GLY A 54 19.70 -28.34 15.13
N ALA A 55 18.38 -28.43 15.05
CA ALA A 55 17.51 -28.84 16.16
C ALA A 55 17.42 -30.37 16.26
N VAL A 56 17.47 -30.90 17.47
CA VAL A 56 17.02 -32.29 17.78
C VAL A 56 15.60 -32.26 18.33
N ASP A 57 15.32 -31.37 19.28
CA ASP A 57 14.03 -31.23 19.98
C ASP A 57 13.37 -29.83 19.80
N GLY A 58 13.80 -29.07 18.79
CA GLY A 58 13.21 -27.77 18.40
C GLY A 58 14.07 -26.52 18.69
N ASP A 59 15.06 -26.61 19.56
CA ASP A 59 16.03 -25.53 19.85
C ASP A 59 17.13 -25.45 18.77
N GLY A 60 16.75 -24.97 17.58
CA GLY A 60 17.65 -24.79 16.43
C GLY A 60 18.29 -23.41 16.31
N VAL A 61 19.07 -23.20 15.25
CA VAL A 61 19.70 -21.92 14.91
C VAL A 61 19.67 -21.68 13.39
N ALA A 62 19.17 -20.52 12.98
CA ALA A 62 19.35 -20.00 11.62
C ALA A 62 20.38 -18.86 11.65
N ALA A 63 21.53 -19.07 11.01
CA ALA A 63 22.65 -18.12 10.97
C ALA A 63 23.40 -18.22 9.63
N ASN A 64 24.18 -17.18 9.30
CA ASN A 64 24.92 -17.05 8.02
C ASN A 64 24.05 -17.15 6.75
N ILE A 65 22.77 -16.75 6.83
CA ILE A 65 21.84 -16.70 5.69
C ILE A 65 21.68 -15.26 5.22
N GLU A 66 21.97 -15.01 3.95
CA GLU A 66 21.73 -13.74 3.26
C GLU A 66 20.35 -13.75 2.57
N PHE A 67 19.59 -12.67 2.75
CA PHE A 67 18.25 -12.49 2.21
C PHE A 67 18.18 -11.27 1.26
N PRO A 68 18.74 -11.37 0.03
CA PRO A 68 18.59 -10.34 -0.99
C PRO A 68 17.15 -10.33 -1.53
N SER A 69 16.80 -9.30 -2.33
CA SER A 69 15.60 -9.39 -3.16
C SER A 69 15.91 -10.14 -4.47
N PRO A 70 14.93 -10.81 -5.11
CA PRO A 70 15.14 -11.45 -6.42
C PRO A 70 15.60 -10.46 -7.51
N THR A 71 15.22 -9.19 -7.39
CA THR A 71 15.74 -8.11 -8.24
C THR A 71 17.21 -7.85 -7.97
N ARG A 72 17.60 -7.63 -6.70
CA ARG A 72 19.00 -7.37 -6.32
C ARG A 72 19.93 -8.49 -6.75
N LEU A 73 19.55 -9.75 -6.51
CA LEU A 73 20.35 -10.93 -6.90
C LEU A 73 20.62 -10.97 -8.42
N VAL A 74 19.62 -10.60 -9.23
CA VAL A 74 19.75 -10.55 -10.70
C VAL A 74 20.52 -9.31 -11.15
N ASP A 75 20.31 -8.15 -10.52
CA ASP A 75 21.06 -6.92 -10.80
C ASP A 75 22.56 -7.11 -10.48
N GLU A 76 22.91 -7.80 -9.38
CA GLU A 76 24.28 -8.14 -9.00
C GLU A 76 24.92 -9.14 -9.98
N ALA A 77 24.17 -10.16 -10.40
CA ALA A 77 24.66 -11.11 -11.39
C ALA A 77 24.89 -10.46 -12.78
N LEU A 78 24.01 -9.55 -13.20
CA LEU A 78 24.17 -8.76 -14.42
C LEU A 78 25.34 -7.75 -14.31
N ALA A 79 25.54 -7.14 -13.14
CA ALA A 79 26.67 -6.24 -12.90
C ALA A 79 28.02 -6.98 -13.02
N ALA A 80 28.14 -8.17 -12.43
CA ALA A 80 29.32 -9.02 -12.58
C ALA A 80 29.54 -9.49 -14.03
N ALA A 81 28.46 -9.91 -14.71
CA ALA A 81 28.53 -10.38 -16.10
C ALA A 81 28.83 -9.26 -17.13
N THR A 82 28.51 -8.01 -16.83
CA THR A 82 28.76 -6.85 -17.71
C THR A 82 29.98 -6.02 -17.30
N GLY A 83 30.53 -6.22 -16.09
CA GLY A 83 31.63 -5.42 -15.55
C GLY A 83 31.26 -3.97 -15.21
N MET A 84 29.96 -3.69 -15.00
CA MET A 84 29.43 -2.36 -14.71
C MET A 84 28.54 -2.41 -13.47
N THR A 85 28.81 -1.60 -12.45
CA THR A 85 27.92 -1.52 -11.27
C THR A 85 26.64 -0.74 -11.58
N ALA A 86 25.58 -0.99 -10.80
CA ALA A 86 24.31 -0.29 -10.95
C ALA A 86 24.40 1.24 -10.79
N ASP A 87 25.40 1.75 -10.06
CA ASP A 87 25.64 3.20 -9.93
C ASP A 87 26.39 3.78 -11.14
N GLU A 88 27.21 2.99 -11.84
CA GLU A 88 27.94 3.38 -13.05
C GLU A 88 27.07 3.31 -14.31
N ASP A 89 26.09 2.40 -14.36
CA ASP A 89 25.26 2.19 -15.54
C ASP A 89 24.43 3.45 -15.89
N PRO A 90 24.60 4.06 -17.10
CA PRO A 90 23.82 5.22 -17.51
C PRO A 90 22.31 4.94 -17.65
N TRP A 91 21.92 3.66 -17.74
CA TRP A 91 20.53 3.20 -17.78
C TRP A 91 19.89 3.05 -16.39
N ASN A 92 20.63 3.31 -15.30
CA ASN A 92 20.06 3.42 -13.95
C ASN A 92 18.87 4.40 -13.96
N PRO A 93 17.70 4.06 -13.39
CA PRO A 93 16.50 4.92 -13.46
C PRO A 93 16.71 6.37 -13.00
N ALA A 94 17.57 6.60 -12.00
CA ALA A 94 17.87 7.93 -11.50
C ALA A 94 18.70 8.78 -12.49
N ARG A 95 19.49 8.15 -13.38
CA ARG A 95 20.23 8.80 -14.46
C ARG A 95 19.36 8.92 -15.72
N LEU A 96 18.72 7.81 -16.10
CA LEU A 96 17.87 7.66 -17.28
C LEU A 96 16.76 8.71 -17.35
N LEU A 97 16.17 9.05 -16.19
CA LEU A 97 15.17 10.12 -16.06
C LEU A 97 15.68 11.49 -16.53
N TRP A 98 16.88 11.91 -16.15
CA TRP A 98 17.43 13.21 -16.56
C TRP A 98 17.82 13.22 -18.03
N THR A 99 18.36 12.10 -18.55
CA THR A 99 18.66 11.95 -19.98
C THR A 99 17.37 12.02 -20.80
N LEU A 100 16.32 11.32 -20.39
CA LEU A 100 15.01 11.34 -21.04
C LEU A 100 14.33 12.71 -20.93
N LEU A 101 14.49 13.42 -19.82
CA LEU A 101 14.04 14.81 -19.69
C LEU A 101 14.71 15.73 -20.70
N GLY A 102 15.99 15.53 -21.02
CA GLY A 102 16.69 16.25 -22.09
C GLY A 102 16.18 15.86 -23.49
N VAL A 103 16.11 14.55 -23.77
CA VAL A 103 15.62 14.03 -25.06
C VAL A 103 14.19 14.48 -25.36
N ILE A 104 13.31 14.59 -24.36
CA ILE A 104 11.96 15.13 -24.53
C ILE A 104 12.00 16.60 -24.96
N ASP A 105 12.87 17.45 -24.38
CA ASP A 105 13.02 18.85 -24.83
C ASP A 105 13.54 18.92 -26.26
N ASP A 106 14.49 18.05 -26.64
CA ASP A 106 15.09 18.03 -27.99
C ASP A 106 14.09 17.66 -29.10
N VAL A 107 13.02 16.92 -28.79
CA VAL A 107 12.09 16.33 -29.78
C VAL A 107 10.66 16.88 -29.75
N LEU A 108 10.34 17.84 -28.88
CA LEU A 108 8.96 18.31 -28.69
C LEU A 108 8.29 18.87 -29.96
N ASP A 109 9.06 19.53 -30.84
CA ASP A 109 8.58 20.08 -32.11
C ASP A 109 8.60 19.06 -33.29
N GLU A 110 9.03 17.81 -33.05
CA GLU A 110 9.05 16.77 -34.08
C GLU A 110 7.63 16.25 -34.41
N PRO A 111 7.26 16.01 -35.69
CA PRO A 111 5.91 15.59 -36.06
C PRO A 111 5.44 14.29 -35.38
N TRP A 112 6.35 13.32 -35.20
CA TRP A 112 6.06 12.05 -34.54
C TRP A 112 5.82 12.21 -33.03
N ALA A 113 6.41 13.22 -32.39
CA ALA A 113 6.26 13.51 -30.96
C ALA A 113 4.96 14.26 -30.63
N SER A 114 4.07 14.50 -31.60
CA SER A 114 2.88 15.37 -31.44
C SER A 114 1.92 14.95 -30.31
N VAL A 115 1.93 13.69 -29.87
CA VAL A 115 1.19 13.20 -28.70
C VAL A 115 1.78 13.77 -27.40
N LEU A 116 3.11 13.70 -27.23
CA LEU A 116 3.83 14.28 -26.09
C LEU A 116 3.71 15.80 -26.09
N ALA A 117 3.89 16.45 -27.25
CA ALA A 117 3.71 17.87 -27.43
C ALA A 117 2.34 18.35 -26.94
N ARG A 118 1.26 17.66 -27.35
CA ARG A 118 -0.11 17.97 -26.95
C ARG A 118 -0.37 17.75 -25.45
N HIS A 119 0.25 16.74 -24.85
CA HIS A 119 0.17 16.46 -23.41
C HIS A 119 0.89 17.54 -22.58
N LEU A 120 2.09 17.94 -22.99
CA LEU A 120 2.97 18.91 -22.32
C LEU A 120 2.68 20.36 -22.70
N GLY A 121 1.76 20.61 -23.66
CA GLY A 121 1.34 21.95 -24.08
C GLY A 121 2.33 22.67 -25.01
N ASN A 122 3.19 21.91 -25.69
CA ASN A 122 4.32 22.39 -26.51
C ASN A 122 5.12 23.53 -25.88
N GLY A 123 5.37 23.44 -24.57
CA GLY A 123 6.08 24.47 -23.82
C GLY A 123 5.35 25.82 -23.68
N THR A 124 4.10 25.97 -24.14
CA THR A 124 3.33 27.23 -24.08
C THR A 124 2.39 27.35 -22.87
N ASP A 125 2.01 26.21 -22.27
CA ASP A 125 1.10 26.14 -21.11
C ASP A 125 1.91 25.82 -19.84
N ASP A 126 2.13 26.83 -18.99
CA ASP A 126 2.88 26.69 -17.72
C ASP A 126 2.26 25.65 -16.77
N HIS A 127 0.95 25.44 -16.80
CA HIS A 127 0.28 24.40 -15.99
C HIS A 127 0.52 22.98 -16.54
N ARG A 128 0.83 22.84 -17.84
CA ARG A 128 1.28 21.56 -18.44
C ARG A 128 2.78 21.35 -18.35
N ARG A 129 3.61 22.41 -18.35
CA ARG A 129 5.05 22.31 -18.09
C ARG A 129 5.34 21.57 -16.78
N GLY A 130 4.56 21.80 -15.73
CA GLY A 130 4.65 21.08 -14.45
C GLY A 130 4.47 19.55 -14.54
N ARG A 131 3.88 19.03 -15.63
CA ARG A 131 3.72 17.58 -15.86
C ARG A 131 4.99 16.92 -16.37
N ARG A 132 5.91 17.67 -16.99
CA ARG A 132 7.11 17.16 -17.69
C ARG A 132 7.90 16.13 -16.86
N TYR A 133 8.16 16.42 -15.59
CA TYR A 133 8.86 15.50 -14.69
C TYR A 133 8.07 14.20 -14.48
N GLY A 134 6.76 14.29 -14.22
CA GLY A 134 5.89 13.12 -14.05
C GLY A 134 5.77 12.27 -15.33
N THR A 135 5.66 12.91 -16.49
CA THR A 135 5.67 12.22 -17.80
C THR A 135 6.99 11.49 -18.03
N ALA A 136 8.13 12.15 -17.83
CA ALA A 136 9.44 11.52 -18.00
C ALA A 136 9.70 10.40 -16.99
N ALA A 137 9.27 10.56 -15.72
CA ALA A 137 9.37 9.51 -14.71
C ALA A 137 8.52 8.28 -15.05
N HIS A 138 7.29 8.50 -15.54
CA HIS A 138 6.43 7.42 -16.01
C HIS A 138 7.03 6.67 -17.21
N LEU A 139 7.57 7.39 -18.21
CA LEU A 139 8.21 6.80 -19.38
C LEU A 139 9.54 6.09 -19.05
N THR A 140 10.30 6.59 -18.07
CA THR A 140 11.50 5.93 -17.55
C THR A 140 11.15 4.57 -16.96
N GLU A 141 10.10 4.50 -16.13
CA GLU A 141 9.61 3.25 -15.55
C GLU A 141 8.98 2.32 -16.60
N LEU A 142 8.31 2.89 -17.62
CA LEU A 142 7.74 2.13 -18.73
C LEU A 142 8.83 1.43 -19.56
N PHE A 143 9.87 2.16 -19.99
CA PHE A 143 11.02 1.56 -20.69
C PHE A 143 11.76 0.54 -19.82
N ARG A 144 11.90 0.78 -18.51
CA ARG A 144 12.49 -0.19 -17.56
C ARG A 144 11.64 -1.47 -17.47
N SER A 145 10.32 -1.34 -17.43
CA SER A 145 9.38 -2.45 -17.43
C SER A 145 9.45 -3.25 -18.74
N TYR A 146 9.50 -2.55 -19.89
CA TYR A 146 9.72 -3.17 -21.20
C TYR A 146 11.02 -3.97 -21.25
N GLY A 147 12.16 -3.40 -20.81
CA GLY A 147 13.44 -4.10 -20.81
C GLY A 147 13.47 -5.36 -19.92
N ALA A 148 12.71 -5.36 -18.82
CA ALA A 148 12.61 -6.52 -17.93
C ALA A 148 11.63 -7.60 -18.44
N GLN A 149 10.52 -7.21 -19.07
CA GLN A 149 9.41 -8.11 -19.45
C GLN A 149 9.42 -8.52 -20.93
N ARG A 150 9.83 -7.63 -21.85
CA ARG A 150 9.92 -7.86 -23.29
C ARG A 150 11.27 -7.34 -23.83
N PRO A 151 12.42 -7.92 -23.39
CA PRO A 151 13.74 -7.44 -23.80
C PRO A 151 13.92 -7.42 -25.33
N ALA A 152 13.38 -8.42 -26.04
CA ALA A 152 13.40 -8.50 -27.50
C ALA A 152 12.77 -7.25 -28.18
N MET A 153 11.69 -6.69 -27.62
CA MET A 153 11.05 -5.49 -28.17
C MET A 153 12.01 -4.29 -28.20
N LEU A 154 12.81 -4.11 -27.14
CA LEU A 154 13.76 -2.99 -27.08
C LEU A 154 15.01 -3.23 -27.94
N GLN A 155 15.37 -4.50 -28.20
CA GLN A 155 16.39 -4.88 -29.18
C GLN A 155 15.91 -4.60 -30.61
N ASP A 156 14.66 -4.96 -30.93
CA ASP A 156 14.01 -4.65 -32.21
C ASP A 156 13.94 -3.14 -32.45
N TRP A 157 13.43 -2.37 -31.48
CA TRP A 157 13.32 -0.92 -31.59
C TRP A 157 14.68 -0.25 -31.78
N ALA A 158 15.73 -0.74 -31.10
CA ALA A 158 17.11 -0.28 -31.27
C ALA A 158 17.70 -0.66 -32.64
N ALA A 159 17.27 -1.79 -33.22
CA ALA A 159 17.62 -2.23 -34.58
C ALA A 159 16.72 -1.62 -35.67
N GLY A 160 15.80 -0.71 -35.33
CA GLY A 160 14.90 -0.04 -36.29
C GLY A 160 13.71 -0.87 -36.75
N ARG A 161 13.34 -1.93 -36.01
CA ARG A 161 12.10 -2.70 -36.21
C ARG A 161 11.09 -2.31 -35.14
N ASP A 162 9.92 -1.83 -35.55
CA ASP A 162 8.88 -1.41 -34.62
C ASP A 162 7.90 -2.58 -34.38
N THR A 163 8.29 -3.47 -33.47
CA THR A 163 7.51 -4.63 -33.03
C THR A 163 6.85 -4.39 -31.67
N ASP A 164 5.86 -5.20 -31.32
CA ASP A 164 5.21 -5.19 -30.00
C ASP A 164 5.94 -6.08 -28.95
N GLY A 165 6.90 -6.90 -29.38
CA GLY A 165 7.56 -7.91 -28.54
C GLY A 165 6.76 -9.20 -28.33
N THR A 166 5.77 -9.47 -29.18
CA THR A 166 5.03 -10.73 -29.33
C THR A 166 4.92 -11.12 -30.82
N ASP A 167 6.00 -10.88 -31.58
CA ASP A 167 6.14 -11.06 -33.03
C ASP A 167 5.12 -10.29 -33.91
N GLY A 168 4.38 -9.36 -33.32
CA GLY A 168 3.45 -8.46 -34.01
C GLY A 168 4.08 -7.11 -34.39
N PRO A 169 3.48 -6.39 -35.35
CA PRO A 169 3.79 -4.98 -35.57
C PRO A 169 3.36 -4.14 -34.36
N LEU A 170 4.07 -3.06 -34.09
CA LEU A 170 3.67 -2.08 -33.09
C LEU A 170 2.43 -1.28 -33.56
N ASP A 171 1.49 -0.98 -32.66
CA ASP A 171 0.31 -0.16 -33.00
C ASP A 171 0.70 1.28 -33.41
N ASP A 172 -0.08 1.86 -34.33
CA ASP A 172 0.19 3.18 -34.92
C ASP A 172 0.34 4.31 -33.90
N ASP A 173 -0.39 4.26 -32.78
CA ASP A 173 -0.33 5.26 -31.71
C ASP A 173 0.80 5.01 -30.70
N LEU A 174 1.57 3.92 -30.85
CA LEU A 174 2.71 3.56 -30.02
C LEU A 174 4.07 3.78 -30.73
N HIS A 175 4.13 3.94 -32.05
CA HIS A 175 5.37 4.19 -32.82
C HIS A 175 6.26 5.31 -32.24
N TRP A 176 5.68 6.37 -31.66
CA TRP A 176 6.45 7.45 -31.03
C TRP A 176 7.28 6.99 -29.81
N GLN A 177 6.91 5.87 -29.17
CA GLN A 177 7.68 5.29 -28.07
C GLN A 177 8.94 4.59 -28.57
N ALA A 178 8.86 3.88 -29.70
CA ALA A 178 10.01 3.24 -30.34
C ALA A 178 11.01 4.28 -30.87
N GLU A 179 10.52 5.37 -31.48
CA GLU A 179 11.39 6.47 -31.89
C GLU A 179 11.98 7.23 -30.68
N LEU A 180 11.19 7.50 -29.63
CA LEU A 180 11.72 8.09 -28.39
C LEU A 180 12.79 7.21 -27.74
N TRP A 181 12.61 5.88 -27.76
CA TRP A 181 13.61 4.91 -27.32
C TRP A 181 14.88 4.96 -28.17
N ARG A 182 14.78 5.02 -29.51
CA ARG A 182 15.93 5.23 -30.40
C ARG A 182 16.68 6.52 -30.09
N ARG A 183 15.99 7.64 -29.88
CA ARG A 183 16.60 8.93 -29.49
C ARG A 183 17.29 8.84 -28.12
N LEU A 184 16.68 8.15 -27.16
CA LEU A 184 17.23 7.92 -25.82
C LEU A 184 18.50 7.05 -25.85
N ARG A 185 18.45 5.90 -26.55
CA ARG A 185 19.60 5.02 -26.81
C ARG A 185 20.72 5.78 -27.52
N GLY A 186 20.38 6.57 -28.54
CA GLY A 186 21.33 7.43 -29.26
C GLY A 186 22.00 8.48 -28.37
N ARG A 187 21.26 9.11 -27.45
CA ARG A 187 21.79 10.08 -26.48
C ARG A 187 22.67 9.44 -25.40
N ILE A 188 22.42 8.18 -25.03
CA ILE A 188 23.22 7.42 -24.04
C ILE A 188 24.48 6.80 -24.67
N GLY A 189 24.42 6.41 -25.94
CA GLY A 189 25.55 5.86 -26.70
C GLY A 189 25.89 4.40 -26.42
N THR A 190 25.64 3.89 -25.22
CA THR A 190 25.87 2.47 -24.85
C THR A 190 24.64 1.59 -25.09
N PRO A 191 24.80 0.27 -25.24
CA PRO A 191 23.68 -0.67 -25.30
C PRO A 191 22.88 -0.73 -24.00
N SER A 192 21.56 -0.83 -24.12
CA SER A 192 20.62 -1.00 -23.00
C SER A 192 20.81 -2.33 -22.25
N PRO A 193 20.25 -2.47 -21.02
CA PRO A 193 20.24 -3.75 -20.32
C PRO A 193 19.54 -4.86 -21.11
N ALA A 194 18.56 -4.51 -21.95
CA ALA A 194 17.88 -5.46 -22.84
C ALA A 194 18.78 -5.95 -23.99
N GLU A 195 19.58 -5.06 -24.60
CA GLU A 195 20.63 -5.44 -25.56
C GLU A 195 21.69 -6.33 -24.89
N ARG A 196 22.13 -5.99 -23.67
CA ARG A 196 23.20 -6.71 -22.94
C ARG A 196 22.79 -8.07 -22.34
N LEU A 197 21.49 -8.34 -22.19
CA LEU A 197 20.99 -9.51 -21.45
C LEU A 197 21.48 -10.85 -22.01
N VAL A 198 21.53 -11.00 -23.33
CA VAL A 198 21.90 -12.28 -23.98
C VAL A 198 23.37 -12.61 -23.73
N ASP A 199 24.27 -11.64 -23.97
CA ASP A 199 25.72 -11.79 -23.77
C ASP A 199 26.05 -11.99 -22.28
N ALA A 200 25.39 -11.24 -21.39
CA ALA A 200 25.53 -11.42 -19.95
C ALA A 200 25.13 -12.85 -19.51
N CYS A 201 23.98 -13.34 -19.99
CA CYS A 201 23.55 -14.71 -19.73
C CYS A 201 24.44 -15.78 -20.38
N ALA A 202 25.14 -15.48 -21.49
CA ALA A 202 26.16 -16.37 -22.04
C ALA A 202 27.38 -16.46 -21.10
N ARG A 203 27.96 -15.30 -20.72
CA ARG A 203 29.10 -15.23 -19.80
C ARG A 203 28.83 -15.89 -18.45
N LEU A 204 27.62 -15.78 -17.90
CA LEU A 204 27.24 -16.46 -16.65
C LEU A 204 27.24 -18.00 -16.75
N ARG A 205 27.10 -18.57 -17.95
CA ARG A 205 27.21 -20.02 -18.20
C ARG A 205 28.66 -20.45 -18.45
N GLU A 206 29.47 -19.59 -19.06
CA GLU A 206 30.86 -19.88 -19.45
C GLU A 206 31.87 -19.60 -18.31
N GLU A 207 31.63 -18.58 -17.50
CA GLU A 207 32.51 -18.09 -16.43
C GLU A 207 31.83 -18.15 -15.04
N PRO A 208 31.55 -19.34 -14.47
CA PRO A 208 30.79 -19.47 -13.21
C PRO A 208 31.44 -18.77 -12.00
N GLY A 209 32.77 -18.56 -12.04
CA GLY A 209 33.54 -17.84 -11.04
C GLY A 209 33.37 -16.31 -11.04
N LEU A 210 32.60 -15.74 -11.98
CA LEU A 210 32.24 -14.31 -11.93
C LEU A 210 31.36 -13.94 -10.73
N LEU A 211 30.63 -14.92 -10.17
CA LEU A 211 29.71 -14.70 -9.06
C LEU A 211 30.30 -15.24 -7.76
N ASP A 212 30.42 -14.36 -6.76
CA ASP A 212 30.57 -14.73 -5.34
C ASP A 212 29.22 -15.19 -4.78
N LEU A 213 28.76 -16.35 -5.27
CA LEU A 213 27.56 -17.04 -4.80
C LEU A 213 27.89 -18.50 -4.46
N PRO A 214 27.29 -19.07 -3.40
CA PRO A 214 27.41 -20.49 -3.05
C PRO A 214 26.95 -21.43 -4.17
N ASP A 215 27.27 -22.72 -4.03
CA ASP A 215 26.93 -23.79 -4.99
C ASP A 215 25.41 -23.94 -5.21
N ARG A 216 24.60 -23.59 -4.21
CA ARG A 216 23.13 -23.54 -4.26
C ARG A 216 22.59 -22.15 -3.92
N ILE A 217 21.52 -21.75 -4.58
CA ILE A 217 20.74 -20.55 -4.23
C ILE A 217 19.24 -20.86 -4.20
N SER A 218 18.49 -20.17 -3.34
CA SER A 218 17.03 -20.28 -3.28
C SER A 218 16.34 -18.97 -3.63
N VAL A 219 15.18 -19.05 -4.29
CA VAL A 219 14.27 -17.91 -4.51
C VAL A 219 12.92 -18.29 -3.91
N PHE A 220 12.57 -17.69 -2.77
CA PHE A 220 11.44 -18.12 -1.95
C PHE A 220 10.23 -17.18 -2.06
N GLY A 221 9.08 -17.74 -2.45
CA GLY A 221 7.81 -17.04 -2.59
C GLY A 221 7.71 -15.99 -3.71
N PRO A 222 8.36 -16.13 -4.89
CA PRO A 222 8.17 -15.16 -5.97
C PRO A 222 6.74 -15.27 -6.51
N THR A 223 5.96 -14.18 -6.44
CA THR A 223 4.60 -14.11 -7.00
C THR A 223 4.58 -13.73 -8.48
N ARG A 224 5.65 -13.11 -8.96
CA ARG A 224 5.94 -12.79 -10.37
C ARG A 224 7.45 -12.84 -10.57
N LEU A 225 7.89 -13.31 -11.74
CA LEU A 225 9.27 -13.17 -12.22
C LEU A 225 9.25 -12.49 -13.59
N THR A 226 10.25 -11.66 -13.88
CA THR A 226 10.42 -11.03 -15.20
C THR A 226 11.15 -11.95 -16.16
N THR A 227 11.19 -11.58 -17.45
CA THR A 227 11.91 -12.34 -18.48
C THR A 227 13.41 -12.34 -18.18
N ALA A 228 13.98 -11.14 -17.95
CA ALA A 228 15.37 -11.00 -17.54
C ALA A 228 15.71 -11.78 -16.24
N GLN A 229 14.80 -11.84 -15.27
CA GLN A 229 15.01 -12.63 -14.04
C GLN A 229 15.03 -14.13 -14.32
N LEU A 230 14.09 -14.66 -15.10
CA LEU A 230 14.07 -16.09 -15.45
C LEU A 230 15.29 -16.49 -16.28
N ASP A 231 15.67 -15.65 -17.24
CA ASP A 231 16.78 -15.95 -18.15
C ASP A 231 18.14 -15.92 -17.41
N VAL A 232 18.34 -14.98 -16.48
CA VAL A 232 19.53 -14.92 -15.60
C VAL A 232 19.55 -16.06 -14.58
N LEU A 233 18.42 -16.38 -13.93
CA LEU A 233 18.33 -17.53 -13.02
C LEU A 233 18.61 -18.86 -13.76
N SER A 234 18.16 -18.98 -15.01
CA SER A 234 18.46 -20.13 -15.87
C SER A 234 19.93 -20.16 -16.34
N ALA A 235 20.60 -19.01 -16.48
CA ALA A 235 22.03 -18.95 -16.75
C ALA A 235 22.86 -19.37 -15.54
N ILE A 236 22.52 -18.89 -14.34
CA ILE A 236 23.16 -19.31 -13.07
C ILE A 236 22.97 -20.82 -12.86
N ALA A 237 21.77 -21.35 -13.14
CA ALA A 237 21.41 -22.75 -12.98
C ALA A 237 22.19 -23.75 -13.85
N ALA A 238 22.96 -23.28 -14.84
CA ALA A 238 23.86 -24.12 -15.63
C ALA A 238 25.04 -24.65 -14.80
N ASN A 239 25.49 -23.89 -13.79
CA ASN A 239 26.68 -24.20 -12.98
C ASN A 239 26.43 -24.27 -11.46
N ARG A 240 25.21 -23.93 -11.01
CA ARG A 240 24.77 -23.93 -9.61
C ARG A 240 23.38 -24.52 -9.48
N ASP A 241 22.97 -24.92 -8.28
CA ASP A 241 21.62 -25.43 -8.02
C ASP A 241 20.67 -24.32 -7.55
N VAL A 242 19.65 -24.05 -8.36
CA VAL A 242 18.73 -22.93 -8.21
C VAL A 242 17.35 -23.46 -7.86
N HIS A 243 16.95 -23.23 -6.61
CA HIS A 243 15.68 -23.72 -6.07
C HIS A 243 14.63 -22.60 -6.07
N LEU A 244 13.60 -22.73 -6.91
CA LEU A 244 12.44 -21.83 -6.91
C LEU A 244 11.35 -22.40 -6.00
N TRP A 245 10.99 -21.71 -4.91
CA TRP A 245 9.97 -22.17 -3.97
C TRP A 245 8.69 -21.38 -4.16
N VAL A 246 7.75 -21.91 -4.95
CA VAL A 246 6.54 -21.20 -5.40
C VAL A 246 5.29 -21.72 -4.68
N PRO A 247 4.61 -20.90 -3.86
CA PRO A 247 3.32 -21.26 -3.30
C PRO A 247 2.28 -21.31 -4.42
N HIS A 248 1.74 -22.49 -4.70
CA HIS A 248 0.79 -22.73 -5.79
C HIS A 248 -0.50 -23.35 -5.25
N PRO A 249 -1.66 -22.66 -5.33
CA PRO A 249 -2.86 -22.99 -4.57
C PRO A 249 -3.59 -24.26 -5.02
N SER A 250 -3.25 -24.82 -6.19
CA SER A 250 -4.01 -25.94 -6.77
C SER A 250 -3.17 -26.84 -7.67
N PRO A 251 -2.85 -28.08 -7.25
CA PRO A 251 -2.31 -29.10 -8.13
C PRO A 251 -3.28 -29.50 -9.25
N GLY A 252 -4.60 -29.39 -9.03
CA GLY A 252 -5.61 -29.60 -10.06
C GLY A 252 -5.46 -28.62 -11.23
N MET A 253 -5.45 -27.32 -10.92
CA MET A 253 -5.17 -26.27 -11.90
C MET A 253 -3.78 -26.43 -12.54
N TRP A 254 -2.76 -26.83 -11.76
CA TRP A 254 -1.42 -27.05 -12.32
C TRP A 254 -1.45 -28.10 -13.43
N ALA A 255 -2.12 -29.24 -13.20
CA ALA A 255 -2.27 -30.29 -14.21
C ALA A 255 -3.14 -29.84 -15.40
N ALA A 256 -4.27 -29.18 -15.16
CA ALA A 256 -5.19 -28.72 -16.21
C ALA A 256 -4.57 -27.68 -17.16
N LEU A 257 -3.53 -26.96 -16.72
CA LEU A 257 -2.81 -25.96 -17.51
C LEU A 257 -1.46 -26.44 -18.05
N ALA A 258 -1.04 -27.69 -17.79
CA ALA A 258 0.30 -28.18 -18.13
C ALA A 258 0.57 -28.25 -19.64
N ASP A 259 -0.40 -28.74 -20.42
CA ASP A 259 -0.25 -28.97 -21.88
C ASP A 259 -0.58 -27.72 -22.74
N ARG A 260 -0.74 -26.55 -22.11
CA ARG A 260 -1.14 -25.30 -22.79
C ARG A 260 0.06 -24.45 -23.21
N ALA A 261 -0.13 -23.59 -24.21
CA ALA A 261 0.88 -22.66 -24.67
C ALA A 261 1.35 -21.74 -23.51
N PRO A 262 2.67 -21.60 -23.27
CA PRO A 262 3.19 -21.00 -22.04
C PRO A 262 3.14 -19.46 -22.02
N GLU A 263 3.12 -18.79 -23.18
CA GLU A 263 3.14 -17.33 -23.28
C GLU A 263 2.17 -16.89 -24.39
N VAL A 264 1.10 -16.18 -24.02
CA VAL A 264 0.04 -15.60 -24.90
C VAL A 264 -0.34 -14.21 -24.41
N THR A 265 -1.05 -13.40 -25.21
CA THR A 265 -1.50 -12.08 -24.72
C THR A 265 -2.65 -12.21 -23.71
N ARG A 266 -2.84 -11.19 -22.86
CA ARG A 266 -3.96 -11.14 -21.89
C ARG A 266 -5.35 -11.05 -22.53
N ALA A 267 -5.44 -10.76 -23.83
CA ALA A 267 -6.70 -10.80 -24.58
C ALA A 267 -7.04 -12.24 -25.02
N GLU A 268 -6.05 -13.12 -25.07
CA GLU A 268 -6.12 -14.50 -25.58
C GLU A 268 -6.00 -15.55 -24.47
N ASP A 269 -5.77 -15.17 -23.20
CA ASP A 269 -5.78 -16.07 -22.02
C ASP A 269 -7.19 -16.65 -21.77
N ASP A 270 -7.52 -17.73 -22.50
CA ASP A 270 -8.62 -18.64 -22.17
C ASP A 270 -8.27 -19.62 -21.03
N GLY A 271 -7.10 -19.49 -20.39
CA GLY A 271 -6.70 -20.33 -19.24
C GLY A 271 -7.59 -20.16 -18.01
N ALA A 272 -8.45 -19.14 -17.97
CA ALA A 272 -9.56 -19.05 -17.00
C ALA A 272 -10.71 -20.04 -17.28
N LEU A 273 -10.88 -20.50 -18.51
CA LEU A 273 -11.96 -21.40 -18.96
C LEU A 273 -11.57 -22.89 -18.82
N ALA A 274 -10.27 -23.18 -18.76
CA ALA A 274 -9.72 -24.52 -18.51
C ALA A 274 -9.78 -24.93 -17.02
N VAL A 275 -10.30 -24.07 -16.14
CA VAL A 275 -10.25 -24.20 -14.67
C VAL A 275 -11.66 -24.24 -14.10
N THR A 276 -11.95 -25.22 -13.26
CA THR A 276 -13.30 -25.57 -12.80
C THR A 276 -13.74 -24.77 -11.57
N HIS A 277 -12.83 -24.47 -10.65
CA HIS A 277 -13.14 -23.75 -9.42
C HIS A 277 -13.28 -22.24 -9.69
N PRO A 278 -14.44 -21.61 -9.41
CA PRO A 278 -14.73 -20.23 -9.83
C PRO A 278 -13.77 -19.18 -9.25
N LEU A 279 -13.28 -19.38 -8.01
CA LEU A 279 -12.24 -18.50 -7.44
C LEU A 279 -10.88 -18.61 -8.15
N LEU A 280 -10.51 -19.78 -8.69
CA LEU A 280 -9.25 -19.92 -9.44
C LEU A 280 -9.37 -19.27 -10.83
N ALA A 281 -10.49 -19.51 -11.52
CA ALA A 281 -10.79 -18.83 -12.78
C ALA A 281 -10.75 -17.30 -12.62
N GLY A 282 -11.46 -16.77 -11.61
CA GLY A 282 -11.65 -15.33 -11.40
C GLY A 282 -10.52 -14.58 -10.70
N LEU A 283 -9.79 -15.20 -9.75
CA LEU A 283 -8.78 -14.52 -8.92
C LEU A 283 -7.34 -14.97 -9.20
N ALA A 284 -7.11 -16.19 -9.68
CA ALA A 284 -5.75 -16.75 -9.79
C ALA A 284 -5.00 -16.37 -11.08
N ARG A 285 -5.35 -15.26 -11.76
CA ARG A 285 -4.68 -14.83 -13.01
C ARG A 285 -3.16 -14.74 -12.84
N ASP A 286 -2.69 -14.03 -11.80
CA ASP A 286 -1.27 -13.86 -11.52
C ASP A 286 -0.54 -15.19 -11.31
N VAL A 287 -1.23 -16.18 -10.75
CA VAL A 287 -0.73 -17.54 -10.53
C VAL A 287 -0.65 -18.31 -11.86
N ARG A 288 -1.67 -18.20 -12.73
CA ARG A 288 -1.62 -18.80 -14.08
C ARG A 288 -0.54 -18.16 -14.95
N GLU A 289 -0.41 -16.83 -14.91
CA GLU A 289 0.67 -16.08 -15.57
C GLU A 289 2.04 -16.56 -15.08
N LEU A 290 2.22 -16.77 -13.78
CA LEU A 290 3.47 -17.31 -13.24
C LEU A 290 3.69 -18.79 -13.62
N GLN A 291 2.67 -19.65 -13.55
CA GLN A 291 2.78 -21.06 -13.95
C GLN A 291 3.21 -21.16 -15.42
N ALA A 292 2.53 -20.47 -16.33
CA ALA A 292 2.77 -20.60 -17.76
C ALA A 292 4.21 -20.20 -18.13
N ARG A 293 4.73 -19.14 -17.49
CA ARG A 293 6.16 -18.75 -17.56
C ARG A 293 7.15 -19.74 -16.93
N LEU A 294 6.69 -20.60 -16.01
CA LEU A 294 7.50 -21.61 -15.32
C LEU A 294 7.37 -23.02 -15.93
N SER A 295 6.44 -23.24 -16.88
CA SER A 295 6.35 -24.45 -17.71
C SER A 295 7.40 -24.49 -18.83
N ARG A 296 8.57 -23.83 -18.65
CA ARG A 296 9.64 -23.76 -19.64
C ARG A 296 10.49 -25.04 -19.61
N PRO A 297 10.95 -25.58 -20.77
CA PRO A 297 11.84 -26.74 -20.81
C PRO A 297 13.13 -26.52 -20.02
N GLY A 298 13.62 -27.59 -19.36
CA GLY A 298 14.84 -27.55 -18.55
C GLY A 298 14.62 -27.21 -17.07
N ILE A 299 13.38 -26.97 -16.65
CA ILE A 299 12.99 -26.84 -15.23
C ILE A 299 12.56 -28.22 -14.71
N GLU A 300 13.15 -28.66 -13.59
CA GLU A 300 12.69 -29.83 -12.85
C GLU A 300 11.50 -29.45 -11.96
N HIS A 301 10.46 -30.28 -11.85
CA HIS A 301 9.24 -29.97 -11.10
C HIS A 301 9.02 -30.90 -9.91
N ALA A 302 9.11 -30.37 -8.68
CA ALA A 302 8.86 -31.08 -7.43
C ALA A 302 7.58 -30.56 -6.74
N HIS A 303 6.60 -31.43 -6.49
CA HIS A 303 5.41 -31.10 -5.69
C HIS A 303 5.53 -31.68 -4.28
N HIS A 304 5.61 -30.81 -3.28
CA HIS A 304 5.64 -31.21 -1.88
C HIS A 304 4.22 -31.45 -1.37
N ARG A 305 3.97 -32.64 -0.82
CA ARG A 305 2.63 -33.03 -0.33
C ARG A 305 2.27 -32.24 0.92
N VAL A 306 1.13 -31.55 0.87
CA VAL A 306 0.57 -30.80 1.99
C VAL A 306 -0.30 -31.73 2.85
N ALA A 307 -0.30 -31.51 4.17
CA ALA A 307 -1.16 -32.24 5.11
C ALA A 307 -2.66 -32.00 4.82
N PRO A 308 -3.54 -33.00 5.03
CA PRO A 308 -4.97 -32.85 4.76
C PRO A 308 -5.60 -31.75 5.60
N THR A 309 -6.53 -31.01 5.00
CA THR A 309 -7.30 -29.95 5.65
C THR A 309 -8.29 -30.53 6.67
N PRO A 310 -8.58 -29.85 7.79
CA PRO A 310 -9.69 -30.22 8.69
C PRO A 310 -11.05 -30.27 7.98
N ASP A 311 -12.02 -31.04 8.50
CA ASP A 311 -13.40 -31.04 7.99
C ASP A 311 -14.22 -29.81 8.45
N THR A 312 -13.67 -28.63 8.19
CA THR A 312 -14.33 -27.34 8.40
C THR A 312 -14.88 -26.78 7.08
N LEU A 313 -15.67 -25.72 7.14
CA LEU A 313 -16.09 -24.96 5.94
C LEU A 313 -14.86 -24.37 5.23
N LEU A 314 -13.91 -23.80 5.99
CA LEU A 314 -12.63 -23.31 5.46
C LEU A 314 -11.78 -24.45 4.87
N GLY A 315 -11.67 -25.58 5.56
CA GLY A 315 -10.88 -26.72 5.10
C GLY A 315 -11.45 -27.36 3.83
N ARG A 316 -12.78 -27.50 3.74
CA ARG A 316 -13.46 -27.94 2.51
C ARG A 316 -13.25 -26.97 1.35
N LEU A 317 -13.36 -25.66 1.58
CA LEU A 317 -13.05 -24.64 0.58
C LEU A 317 -11.58 -24.73 0.10
N GLN A 318 -10.63 -24.92 1.02
CA GLN A 318 -9.22 -25.12 0.68
C GLN A 318 -8.99 -26.41 -0.14
N ALA A 319 -9.67 -27.51 0.21
CA ALA A 319 -9.58 -28.77 -0.52
C ALA A 319 -10.20 -28.71 -1.92
N ASP A 320 -11.33 -28.02 -2.09
CA ASP A 320 -11.96 -27.82 -3.40
C ASP A 320 -11.14 -26.90 -4.31
N ILE A 321 -10.48 -25.87 -3.75
CA ILE A 321 -9.48 -25.08 -4.48
C ILE A 321 -8.29 -25.96 -4.88
N ALA A 322 -7.72 -26.72 -3.95
CA ALA A 322 -6.56 -27.56 -4.21
C ALA A 322 -6.81 -28.60 -5.33
N ALA A 323 -8.00 -29.22 -5.30
CA ALA A 323 -8.43 -30.23 -6.27
C ALA A 323 -9.03 -29.66 -7.58
N ASP A 324 -9.12 -28.34 -7.72
CA ASP A 324 -9.87 -27.64 -8.79
C ASP A 324 -11.29 -28.21 -9.01
N ARG A 325 -12.13 -28.17 -7.97
CA ARG A 325 -13.53 -28.64 -8.02
C ARG A 325 -14.49 -27.47 -7.83
N ALA A 326 -15.60 -27.46 -8.55
CA ALA A 326 -16.67 -26.50 -8.25
C ALA A 326 -17.26 -26.80 -6.85
N PRO A 327 -17.44 -25.79 -5.98
CA PRO A 327 -17.90 -26.00 -4.61
C PRO A 327 -19.33 -26.51 -4.55
N ALA A 328 -19.58 -27.50 -3.69
CA ALA A 328 -20.92 -28.08 -3.51
C ALA A 328 -21.84 -27.15 -2.68
N ALA A 329 -23.13 -27.11 -3.03
CA ALA A 329 -24.13 -26.38 -2.26
C ALA A 329 -24.51 -27.13 -0.97
N GLY A 330 -24.83 -26.38 0.09
CA GLY A 330 -25.39 -26.93 1.33
C GLY A 330 -24.41 -27.21 2.48
N ALA A 331 -23.18 -26.70 2.41
CA ALA A 331 -22.24 -26.78 3.54
C ALA A 331 -22.76 -26.04 4.78
N ALA A 332 -22.62 -26.65 5.96
CA ALA A 332 -23.04 -26.06 7.23
C ALA A 332 -22.04 -24.99 7.72
N PRO A 333 -22.50 -23.87 8.31
CA PRO A 333 -21.62 -22.89 8.91
C PRO A 333 -21.09 -23.37 10.27
N ASP A 334 -19.77 -23.35 10.43
CA ASP A 334 -19.04 -23.83 11.62
C ASP A 334 -18.21 -22.75 12.33
N GLY A 335 -18.29 -21.50 11.85
CA GLY A 335 -17.50 -20.38 12.36
C GLY A 335 -16.10 -20.22 11.77
N SER A 336 -15.60 -21.18 10.97
CA SER A 336 -14.27 -21.11 10.34
C SER A 336 -14.18 -20.09 9.19
N VAL A 337 -15.33 -19.71 8.61
CA VAL A 337 -15.48 -18.60 7.67
C VAL A 337 -16.66 -17.74 8.12
N GLN A 338 -16.45 -16.44 8.30
CA GLN A 338 -17.47 -15.50 8.80
C GLN A 338 -17.49 -14.21 7.95
N VAL A 339 -18.66 -13.58 7.83
CA VAL A 339 -18.86 -12.34 7.08
C VAL A 339 -19.63 -11.34 7.95
N HIS A 340 -18.97 -10.25 8.34
CA HIS A 340 -19.54 -9.25 9.25
C HIS A 340 -19.91 -7.95 8.51
N SER A 341 -21.22 -7.70 8.34
CA SER A 341 -21.70 -6.40 7.84
C SER A 341 -21.73 -5.38 8.98
N CYS A 342 -21.17 -4.17 8.75
CA CYS A 342 -20.93 -3.17 9.78
C CYS A 342 -21.18 -1.75 9.28
N HIS A 343 -21.60 -0.86 10.18
CA HIS A 343 -22.03 0.51 9.89
C HIS A 343 -20.89 1.52 9.60
N GLY A 344 -19.64 1.07 9.44
CA GLY A 344 -18.48 1.90 9.09
C GLY A 344 -17.18 1.49 9.80
N PRO A 345 -16.04 2.11 9.45
CA PRO A 345 -14.70 1.70 9.88
C PRO A 345 -14.51 1.55 11.39
N ALA A 346 -15.00 2.50 12.20
CA ALA A 346 -14.90 2.41 13.65
C ALA A 346 -15.61 1.16 14.19
N ARG A 347 -16.84 0.89 13.72
CA ARG A 347 -17.60 -0.28 14.15
C ARG A 347 -17.03 -1.60 13.61
N GLN A 348 -16.37 -1.59 12.45
CA GLN A 348 -15.64 -2.75 11.95
C GLN A 348 -14.48 -3.13 12.87
N VAL A 349 -13.70 -2.15 13.37
CA VAL A 349 -12.60 -2.40 14.31
C VAL A 349 -13.12 -2.86 15.68
N GLU A 350 -14.22 -2.30 16.17
CA GLU A 350 -14.90 -2.78 17.39
C GLU A 350 -15.36 -4.24 17.23
N VAL A 351 -16.08 -4.57 16.16
CA VAL A 351 -16.56 -5.95 15.91
C VAL A 351 -15.40 -6.93 15.73
N LEU A 352 -14.33 -6.54 15.03
CA LEU A 352 -13.10 -7.32 14.93
C LEU A 352 -12.50 -7.64 16.31
N ARG A 353 -12.42 -6.64 17.20
CA ARG A 353 -11.91 -6.84 18.56
C ARG A 353 -12.76 -7.83 19.34
N GLU A 354 -14.08 -7.74 19.24
CA GLU A 354 -14.97 -8.70 19.90
C GLU A 354 -14.86 -10.11 19.30
N SER A 355 -14.81 -10.26 17.97
CA SER A 355 -14.62 -11.56 17.32
C SER A 355 -13.30 -12.22 17.75
N LEU A 356 -12.20 -11.45 17.80
CA LEU A 356 -10.90 -11.96 18.27
C LEU A 356 -10.94 -12.37 19.75
N LEU A 357 -11.67 -11.63 20.60
CA LEU A 357 -11.82 -11.98 22.01
C LEU A 357 -12.59 -13.29 22.24
N HIS A 358 -13.58 -13.60 21.41
CA HIS A 358 -14.26 -14.90 21.46
C HIS A 358 -13.31 -16.01 20.99
N LEU A 359 -12.60 -15.83 19.87
CA LEU A 359 -11.62 -16.81 19.37
C LEU A 359 -10.53 -17.14 20.40
N PHE A 360 -9.98 -16.16 21.11
CA PHE A 360 -9.00 -16.38 22.20
C PHE A 360 -9.61 -16.93 23.51
N GLN A 361 -10.94 -17.02 23.62
CA GLN A 361 -11.63 -17.69 24.73
C GLN A 361 -12.03 -19.13 24.38
N ASP A 362 -12.43 -19.35 23.13
CA ASP A 362 -12.84 -20.65 22.60
C ASP A 362 -11.64 -21.57 22.30
N ASP A 363 -10.51 -21.01 21.84
CA ASP A 363 -9.26 -21.74 21.58
C ASP A 363 -8.08 -21.16 22.41
N PRO A 364 -7.72 -21.80 23.54
CA PRO A 364 -6.56 -21.41 24.35
C PRO A 364 -5.18 -21.64 23.71
N SER A 365 -5.11 -22.32 22.55
CA SER A 365 -3.85 -22.55 21.82
C SER A 365 -3.52 -21.46 20.81
N LEU A 366 -4.50 -20.64 20.44
CA LEU A 366 -4.34 -19.54 19.48
C LEU A 366 -3.61 -18.35 20.12
N GLU A 367 -2.39 -18.05 19.68
CA GLU A 367 -1.67 -16.85 20.16
C GLU A 367 -1.97 -15.61 19.30
N PRO A 368 -1.90 -14.38 19.86
CA PRO A 368 -2.03 -13.13 19.09
C PRO A 368 -1.00 -12.92 17.98
N ARG A 369 0.04 -13.77 17.88
CA ARG A 369 1.01 -13.77 16.78
C ARG A 369 0.53 -14.50 15.52
N ASP A 370 -0.45 -15.39 15.66
CA ASP A 370 -0.99 -16.23 14.59
C ASP A 370 -2.13 -15.52 13.82
N VAL A 371 -2.59 -14.37 14.34
CA VAL A 371 -3.66 -13.55 13.76
C VAL A 371 -3.09 -12.44 12.87
N LEU A 372 -3.45 -12.47 11.58
CA LEU A 372 -3.17 -11.38 10.63
C LEU A 372 -4.45 -10.59 10.32
N VAL A 373 -4.39 -9.26 10.44
CA VAL A 373 -5.47 -8.34 10.05
C VAL A 373 -5.01 -7.52 8.85
N MET A 374 -5.62 -7.75 7.69
CA MET A 374 -5.35 -6.99 6.45
C MET A 374 -6.45 -5.95 6.22
N CYS A 375 -6.07 -4.78 5.71
CA CYS A 375 -7.00 -3.71 5.33
C CYS A 375 -6.46 -2.93 4.11
N PRO A 376 -7.32 -2.33 3.27
CA PRO A 376 -6.90 -1.69 2.02
C PRO A 376 -6.19 -0.34 2.21
N ASP A 377 -6.34 0.30 3.38
CA ASP A 377 -5.66 1.53 3.77
C ASP A 377 -5.34 1.46 5.27
N VAL A 378 -4.07 1.18 5.59
CA VAL A 378 -3.62 1.07 6.99
C VAL A 378 -3.66 2.41 7.72
N GLU A 379 -3.55 3.55 7.03
CA GLU A 379 -3.46 4.86 7.66
C GLU A 379 -4.85 5.42 8.04
N THR A 380 -5.92 5.06 7.32
CA THR A 380 -7.31 5.34 7.73
C THR A 380 -7.73 4.50 8.95
N TYR A 381 -7.38 3.21 9.01
CA TYR A 381 -7.76 2.34 10.13
C TYR A 381 -6.83 2.49 11.35
N ALA A 382 -5.60 2.97 11.13
CA ALA A 382 -4.55 3.16 12.12
C ALA A 382 -4.98 3.86 13.44
N PRO A 383 -5.71 4.99 13.43
CA PRO A 383 -6.17 5.64 14.66
C PRO A 383 -7.27 4.83 15.37
N LEU A 384 -8.15 4.20 14.58
CA LEU A 384 -9.29 3.43 15.08
C LEU A 384 -8.82 2.16 15.80
N VAL A 385 -7.83 1.46 15.24
CA VAL A 385 -7.17 0.31 15.88
C VAL A 385 -6.48 0.74 17.18
N ARG A 386 -5.77 1.88 17.19
CA ARG A 386 -5.17 2.39 18.44
C ARG A 386 -6.22 2.77 19.50
N ALA A 387 -7.37 3.31 19.11
CA ALA A 387 -8.45 3.62 20.04
C ALA A 387 -9.12 2.36 20.60
N ALA A 388 -9.39 1.35 19.75
CA ALA A 388 -10.12 0.14 20.13
C ALA A 388 -9.27 -0.88 20.91
N PHE A 389 -7.95 -0.92 20.70
CA PHE A 389 -7.03 -1.89 21.33
C PHE A 389 -6.03 -1.25 22.32
N GLY A 390 -5.89 0.07 22.37
CA GLY A 390 -4.78 0.74 23.07
C GLY A 390 -5.13 1.54 24.34
N GLN A 391 -6.35 1.44 24.88
CA GLN A 391 -6.77 2.22 26.06
C GLN A 391 -6.76 1.41 27.37
N GLU A 392 -5.61 1.35 28.04
CA GLU A 392 -5.47 0.73 29.37
C GLU A 392 -6.42 1.33 30.45
N SER A 393 -6.95 2.54 30.22
CA SER A 393 -7.84 3.28 31.11
C SER A 393 -9.26 2.71 31.27
N VAL A 394 -9.67 1.76 30.42
CA VAL A 394 -10.97 1.08 30.52
C VAL A 394 -10.72 -0.42 30.49
N GLY A 395 -11.23 -1.16 31.49
CA GLY A 395 -10.89 -2.56 31.77
C GLY A 395 -11.37 -3.63 30.77
N HIS A 396 -11.48 -3.30 29.48
CA HIS A 396 -11.86 -4.24 28.44
C HIS A 396 -10.71 -5.24 28.16
N PRO A 397 -10.97 -6.56 28.09
CA PRO A 397 -9.90 -7.54 27.88
C PRO A 397 -9.17 -7.33 26.54
N GLY A 398 -9.86 -6.82 25.52
CA GLY A 398 -9.28 -6.50 24.21
C GLY A 398 -8.17 -5.44 24.23
N HIS A 399 -8.07 -4.64 25.31
CA HIS A 399 -6.97 -3.67 25.47
C HIS A 399 -5.65 -4.32 25.92
N ARG A 400 -5.64 -5.63 26.18
CA ARG A 400 -4.42 -6.41 26.47
C ARG A 400 -3.78 -7.00 25.20
N LEU A 401 -4.49 -6.98 24.06
CA LEU A 401 -4.02 -7.55 22.81
C LEU A 401 -2.99 -6.62 22.16
N ARG A 402 -1.74 -7.10 22.03
CA ARG A 402 -0.59 -6.33 21.52
C ARG A 402 -0.63 -6.18 19.99
N VAL A 403 -1.47 -5.28 19.48
CA VAL A 403 -1.57 -5.03 18.03
C VAL A 403 -0.36 -4.23 17.52
N ARG A 404 0.38 -4.79 16.56
CA ARG A 404 1.46 -4.10 15.83
C ARG A 404 0.97 -3.71 14.43
N LEU A 405 0.88 -2.40 14.18
CA LEU A 405 0.61 -1.87 12.83
C LEU A 405 1.88 -1.98 11.96
N ALA A 406 1.75 -2.62 10.79
CA ALA A 406 2.77 -2.69 9.75
C ALA A 406 2.60 -1.56 8.71
N ASP A 407 3.49 -1.52 7.72
CA ASP A 407 3.35 -0.87 6.39
C ASP A 407 2.94 0.61 6.34
N ARG A 408 3.09 1.33 7.45
CA ARG A 408 2.93 2.78 7.53
C ARG A 408 4.04 3.54 6.81
N ALA A 409 3.70 4.70 6.25
CA ALA A 409 4.67 5.55 5.56
C ALA A 409 5.72 6.14 6.52
N LEU A 410 6.99 6.21 6.08
CA LEU A 410 8.12 6.66 6.91
C LEU A 410 7.94 8.08 7.48
N HIS A 411 7.24 8.96 6.77
CA HIS A 411 6.96 10.32 7.25
C HIS A 411 5.89 10.37 8.36
N GLN A 412 5.05 9.32 8.51
CA GLN A 412 4.09 9.21 9.61
C GLN A 412 4.69 8.52 10.85
N THR A 413 5.74 7.71 10.67
CA THR A 413 6.44 7.04 11.79
C THR A 413 7.61 7.85 12.33
N ASN A 414 8.25 8.68 11.51
CA ASN A 414 9.36 9.56 11.91
C ASN A 414 8.95 11.05 11.88
N PRO A 415 8.82 11.73 13.04
CA PRO A 415 8.37 13.12 13.07
C PRO A 415 9.38 14.11 12.47
N VAL A 416 10.66 13.74 12.33
CA VAL A 416 11.65 14.58 11.64
C VAL A 416 11.37 14.62 10.14
N LEU A 417 10.97 13.48 9.55
CA LEU A 417 10.59 13.41 8.14
C LEU A 417 9.28 14.15 7.86
N ALA A 418 8.32 14.13 8.80
CA ALA A 418 7.13 14.98 8.74
C ALA A 418 7.50 16.47 8.65
N VAL A 419 8.39 16.94 9.53
CA VAL A 419 8.89 18.34 9.53
C VAL A 419 9.58 18.71 8.22
N VAL A 420 10.39 17.81 7.64
CA VAL A 420 11.02 18.04 6.33
C VAL A 420 9.98 18.14 5.21
N ALA A 421 8.98 17.26 5.19
CA ALA A 421 7.89 17.32 4.22
C ALA A 421 7.06 18.62 4.35
N THR A 422 6.78 19.08 5.58
CA THR A 422 6.15 20.38 5.83
C THR A 422 7.01 21.52 5.29
N LEU A 423 8.31 21.54 5.57
CA LEU A 423 9.23 22.58 5.09
C LEU A 423 9.27 22.67 3.56
N LEU A 424 9.25 21.55 2.85
CA LEU A 424 9.19 21.52 1.39
C LEU A 424 7.86 22.07 0.85
N GLY A 425 6.72 21.66 1.43
CA GLY A 425 5.41 22.22 1.06
C GLY A 425 5.26 23.71 1.36
N LEU A 426 5.98 24.24 2.35
CA LEU A 426 6.05 25.67 2.65
C LEU A 426 6.99 26.45 1.71
N ALA A 427 7.91 25.79 1.00
CA ALA A 427 8.76 26.43 0.00
C ALA A 427 8.01 26.70 -1.33
N ASP A 428 7.06 25.82 -1.69
CA ASP A 428 6.24 25.90 -2.91
C ASP A 428 5.04 26.87 -2.75
N GLY A 429 4.51 27.01 -1.53
CA GLY A 429 3.26 27.73 -1.26
C GLY A 429 3.39 29.16 -0.71
N ARG A 430 2.25 29.87 -0.67
CA ARG A 430 2.11 31.08 0.17
C ARG A 430 2.01 30.69 1.64
N VAL A 431 3.14 30.65 2.32
CA VAL A 431 3.24 30.40 3.78
C VAL A 431 2.26 31.28 4.56
N THR A 432 1.29 30.65 5.23
CA THR A 432 0.40 31.32 6.18
C THR A 432 1.04 31.42 7.55
N ALA A 433 0.57 32.37 8.37
CA ALA A 433 1.04 32.50 9.74
C ALA A 433 0.76 31.25 10.60
N SER A 434 -0.40 30.60 10.43
CA SER A 434 -0.75 29.36 11.14
C SER A 434 0.26 28.25 10.86
N GLN A 435 0.58 27.99 9.59
CA GLN A 435 1.54 26.95 9.21
C GLN A 435 2.94 27.12 9.85
N VAL A 436 3.38 28.36 10.09
CA VAL A 436 4.66 28.63 10.79
C VAL A 436 4.55 28.31 12.29
N LEU A 437 3.40 28.59 12.90
CA LEU A 437 3.12 28.28 14.30
C LEU A 437 2.93 26.77 14.52
N ASP A 438 2.29 26.07 13.57
CA ASP A 438 2.13 24.62 13.57
C ASP A 438 3.49 23.92 13.38
N LEU A 439 4.34 24.44 12.48
CA LEU A 439 5.73 24.00 12.32
C LEU A 439 6.56 24.25 13.59
N ALA A 440 6.41 25.40 14.25
CA ALA A 440 7.08 25.69 15.51
C ALA A 440 6.64 24.77 16.67
N ALA A 441 5.36 24.35 16.66
CA ALA A 441 4.80 23.41 17.62
C ALA A 441 5.17 21.94 17.35
N ALA A 442 5.73 21.61 16.17
CA ALA A 442 6.17 20.26 15.87
C ALA A 442 7.35 19.84 16.77
N GLU A 443 7.26 18.66 17.39
CA GLU A 443 8.18 18.21 18.44
C GLU A 443 9.70 18.30 18.10
N PRO A 444 10.18 17.94 16.89
CA PRO A 444 11.59 18.13 16.53
C PRO A 444 12.02 19.61 16.52
N VAL A 445 11.11 20.50 16.13
CA VAL A 445 11.33 21.96 16.09
C VAL A 445 11.30 22.54 17.50
N ARG A 446 10.31 22.15 18.32
CA ARG A 446 10.24 22.49 19.75
C ARG A 446 11.54 22.14 20.46
N ARG A 447 12.05 20.90 20.30
CA ARG A 447 13.33 20.47 20.89
C ARG A 447 14.52 21.28 20.37
N ARG A 448 14.58 21.55 19.06
CA ARG A 448 15.70 22.26 18.43
C ARG A 448 15.78 23.74 18.82
N PHE A 449 14.65 24.40 19.05
CA PHE A 449 14.58 25.82 19.42
C PHE A 449 14.27 26.06 20.91
N ARG A 450 14.02 24.98 21.68
CA ARG A 450 13.65 24.98 23.11
C ARG A 450 12.32 25.70 23.41
N PHE A 451 11.34 25.62 22.51
CA PHE A 451 10.03 26.25 22.70
C PHE A 451 9.19 25.53 23.77
N THR A 452 8.94 26.23 24.87
CA THR A 452 7.89 25.90 25.84
C THR A 452 6.51 26.17 25.24
N ASP A 453 5.45 25.67 25.88
CA ASP A 453 4.08 25.97 25.45
C ASP A 453 3.77 27.46 25.62
N ASP A 454 4.27 28.10 26.68
CA ASP A 454 4.24 29.54 26.91
C ASP A 454 4.91 30.35 25.78
N ASP A 455 6.00 29.83 25.18
CA ASP A 455 6.65 30.48 24.03
C ASP A 455 5.77 30.38 22.78
N LEU A 456 5.13 29.23 22.55
CA LEU A 456 4.23 29.02 21.43
C LEU A 456 2.94 29.84 21.55
N GLU A 457 2.44 30.05 22.77
CA GLU A 457 1.31 30.94 23.04
C GLU A 457 1.69 32.42 22.80
N ARG A 458 2.80 32.89 23.38
CA ARG A 458 3.32 34.25 23.11
C ARG A 458 3.58 34.48 21.62
N LEU A 459 4.07 33.48 20.88
CA LEU A 459 4.23 33.54 19.42
C LEU A 459 2.89 33.69 18.68
N ARG A 460 1.82 33.01 19.11
CA ARG A 460 0.45 33.17 18.57
C ARG A 460 -0.11 34.57 18.84
N GLU A 461 0.06 35.07 20.06
CA GLU A 461 -0.35 36.42 20.46
C GLU A 461 0.36 37.49 19.63
N TRP A 462 1.70 37.46 19.58
CA TRP A 462 2.50 38.44 18.84
C TRP A 462 2.23 38.40 17.35
N THR A 463 2.02 37.22 16.77
CA THR A 463 1.62 37.05 15.36
C THR A 463 0.29 37.75 15.08
N THR A 464 -0.69 37.57 15.97
CA THR A 464 -2.01 38.20 15.88
C THR A 464 -1.92 39.72 16.04
N ALA A 465 -1.24 40.20 17.08
CA ALA A 465 -1.07 41.62 17.39
C ALA A 465 -0.25 42.39 16.35
N ALA A 466 0.73 41.72 15.70
CA ALA A 466 1.48 42.28 14.58
C ALA A 466 0.68 42.31 13.26
N GLY A 467 -0.50 41.67 13.20
CA GLY A 467 -1.29 41.51 11.99
C GLY A 467 -0.64 40.60 10.94
N ALA A 468 0.29 39.73 11.34
CA ALA A 468 1.04 38.87 10.44
C ALA A 468 0.14 37.72 9.94
N ARG A 469 -0.17 37.72 8.64
CA ARG A 469 -1.01 36.69 7.99
C ARG A 469 -0.28 35.85 6.95
N TRP A 470 0.81 36.38 6.36
CA TRP A 470 1.54 35.79 5.25
C TRP A 470 3.06 35.93 5.45
N GLY A 471 3.81 34.86 5.19
CA GLY A 471 5.27 34.88 5.16
C GLY A 471 5.81 35.64 3.94
N SER A 472 6.79 36.52 4.13
CA SER A 472 7.36 37.34 3.06
C SER A 472 8.62 36.70 2.44
N GLY A 473 8.43 35.63 1.65
CA GLY A 473 9.46 35.13 0.75
C GLY A 473 9.80 36.14 -0.35
N ARG A 474 11.08 36.29 -0.70
CA ARG A 474 11.52 37.23 -1.76
C ARG A 474 11.25 36.71 -3.18
N CYS A 475 11.18 35.40 -3.37
CA CYS A 475 10.72 34.78 -4.62
C CYS A 475 9.18 34.74 -4.67
N SER A 476 8.55 35.87 -4.96
CA SER A 476 7.19 35.92 -5.48
C SER A 476 7.02 37.08 -6.47
N ALA A 477 7.46 36.85 -7.71
CA ALA A 477 7.07 37.68 -8.84
C ALA A 477 5.53 37.63 -8.99
N PRO A 478 4.86 38.72 -9.42
CA PRO A 478 3.40 38.82 -9.33
C PRO A 478 2.66 38.14 -10.49
N THR A 479 2.69 36.81 -10.57
CA THR A 479 1.76 36.00 -11.39
C THR A 479 0.39 35.87 -10.71
N SER A 480 -0.23 37.01 -10.40
CA SER A 480 -1.63 37.10 -9.96
C SER A 480 -2.18 38.50 -10.25
N GLY A 481 -3.12 38.62 -11.18
CA GLY A 481 -3.81 39.88 -11.47
C GLY A 481 -4.77 40.27 -10.34
N SER A 482 -4.27 40.95 -9.30
CA SER A 482 -5.08 41.46 -8.18
C SER A 482 -4.60 42.86 -7.78
N ALA A 483 -5.54 43.79 -7.62
CA ALA A 483 -5.28 45.22 -7.52
C ALA A 483 -4.51 45.67 -6.25
N THR A 484 -4.05 46.92 -6.29
CA THR A 484 -3.17 47.56 -5.32
C THR A 484 -3.67 47.53 -3.87
N PHE A 485 -3.11 46.64 -3.05
CA PHE A 485 -2.99 46.83 -1.61
C PHE A 485 -1.51 47.05 -1.23
N ARG A 486 -1.25 47.99 -0.31
CA ARG A 486 0.09 48.57 -0.11
C ARG A 486 1.01 47.62 0.70
N ARG A 487 1.71 46.71 0.01
CA ARG A 487 2.69 45.76 0.59
C ARG A 487 3.75 46.48 1.44
N THR A 488 3.74 46.29 2.76
CA THR A 488 4.82 46.67 3.69
C THR A 488 5.75 45.49 3.97
N PRO A 489 7.09 45.63 3.95
CA PRO A 489 8.00 44.51 4.21
C PRO A 489 8.03 44.10 5.70
N CYS A 490 7.47 42.94 6.05
CA CYS A 490 7.38 42.47 7.44
C CYS A 490 8.74 42.27 8.13
N GLY A 491 9.78 41.88 7.39
CA GLY A 491 11.12 41.58 7.93
C GLY A 491 11.84 42.73 8.65
N ARG A 492 11.38 43.98 8.54
CA ARG A 492 11.91 45.12 9.32
C ARG A 492 11.18 45.37 10.64
N ARG A 493 10.04 44.73 10.92
CA ARG A 493 9.24 45.00 12.15
C ARG A 493 9.49 44.01 13.29
N TRP A 494 9.94 42.80 12.99
CA TRP A 494 10.30 41.78 14.00
C TRP A 494 11.52 42.16 14.85
N THR A 495 12.52 42.86 14.27
CA THR A 495 13.72 43.30 15.00
C THR A 495 13.59 44.71 15.59
N ALA A 496 12.76 45.58 15.01
CA ALA A 496 12.64 46.98 15.42
C ALA A 496 11.75 47.23 16.65
N SER A 497 10.98 46.24 17.11
CA SER A 497 10.20 46.33 18.35
C SER A 497 11.04 46.18 19.62
N CYS A 498 12.19 45.49 19.55
CA CYS A 498 13.05 45.22 20.70
C CYS A 498 13.88 46.43 21.18
N SER A 499 13.81 47.58 20.49
CA SER A 499 14.74 48.71 20.69
C SER A 499 14.07 50.07 20.93
N ALA A 500 12.79 50.14 21.28
CA ALA A 500 12.10 51.40 21.55
C ALA A 500 10.95 51.27 22.57
N PRO A 501 10.98 51.99 23.71
CA PRO A 501 9.84 52.04 24.64
C PRO A 501 8.69 52.92 24.08
N PRO A 502 7.42 52.63 24.42
CA PRO A 502 6.27 53.32 23.84
C PRO A 502 6.13 54.75 24.38
N ARG A 503 6.26 55.74 23.50
CA ARG A 503 5.86 57.13 23.77
C ARG A 503 4.35 57.30 23.59
N THR A 504 3.69 57.87 24.59
CA THR A 504 2.26 58.22 24.55
C THR A 504 2.00 59.41 23.63
N VAL A 505 0.87 59.38 22.90
CA VAL A 505 0.40 60.50 22.07
C VAL A 505 -0.96 60.96 22.59
N ARG A 506 -1.05 62.22 23.01
CA ARG A 506 -2.32 62.88 23.36
C ARG A 506 -3.05 63.28 22.09
N THR A 507 -4.32 62.92 21.97
CA THR A 507 -5.27 63.58 21.06
C THR A 507 -6.01 64.69 21.80
N ALA A 508 -6.48 65.70 21.06
CA ALA A 508 -7.17 66.87 21.59
C ALA A 508 -8.63 66.96 21.10
N SER A 509 -9.42 67.72 21.84
CA SER A 509 -10.83 68.11 21.62
C SER A 509 -11.20 68.50 20.18
N GLY A 510 -12.45 68.34 19.72
CA GLY A 510 -13.65 67.78 20.38
C GLY A 510 -14.97 68.53 20.05
N SER A 511 -16.07 68.16 20.73
CA SER A 511 -17.44 68.76 20.74
C SER A 511 -18.51 68.09 19.82
N ARG A 512 -19.79 67.96 20.23
CA ARG A 512 -20.43 68.23 21.54
C ARG A 512 -21.78 67.48 21.74
N CYS A 513 -22.24 67.47 23.02
CA CYS A 513 -23.54 66.97 23.53
C CYS A 513 -23.72 65.44 23.51
N ARG A 514 -24.50 64.80 24.41
CA ARG A 514 -25.10 65.16 25.74
C ARG A 514 -25.12 63.86 26.57
N CYS A 515 -24.74 63.85 27.85
CA CYS A 515 -25.57 64.05 29.07
C CYS A 515 -26.74 63.05 29.23
N ARG A 516 -26.95 62.41 30.40
CA ARG A 516 -26.62 62.88 31.77
C ARG A 516 -26.47 61.72 32.81
N SER A 517 -25.52 61.87 33.76
CA SER A 517 -25.52 61.45 35.21
C SER A 517 -25.76 59.97 35.63
N THR A 518 -25.17 59.33 36.66
CA THR A 518 -24.16 59.56 37.77
C THR A 518 -24.03 58.17 38.53
N THR A 519 -23.14 57.72 39.45
CA THR A 519 -21.88 58.02 40.20
C THR A 519 -21.53 56.74 41.04
N SER A 520 -20.38 56.45 41.68
CA SER A 520 -18.97 56.94 41.75
C SER A 520 -18.09 55.93 42.57
N THR A 521 -16.77 56.16 42.68
CA THR A 521 -15.81 55.77 43.78
C THR A 521 -15.85 54.35 44.40
N ALA A 522 -14.86 53.45 44.21
CA ALA A 522 -13.46 53.40 44.79
C ALA A 522 -13.39 52.67 46.18
N THR A 523 -12.32 52.00 46.66
CA THR A 523 -10.86 52.05 46.37
C THR A 523 -10.10 50.78 46.92
N THR A 524 -8.95 50.36 46.32
CA THR A 524 -7.80 49.56 46.90
C THR A 524 -8.05 48.14 47.52
N SER A 525 -7.09 47.18 47.66
CA SER A 525 -5.70 46.96 47.17
C SER A 525 -5.23 45.48 47.40
N THR A 526 -4.05 45.12 46.84
CA THR A 526 -3.08 44.07 47.29
C THR A 526 -3.40 42.56 47.21
N SER A 527 -2.37 41.80 46.76
CA SER A 527 -2.19 40.33 46.81
C SER A 527 -1.38 39.93 48.08
N PRO A 528 -0.91 38.67 48.33
CA PRO A 528 -0.93 37.42 47.53
C PRO A 528 -1.24 36.11 48.34
N ASP A 529 -0.84 34.96 47.78
CA ASP A 529 -0.62 33.62 48.40
C ASP A 529 -1.82 32.75 48.84
N GLY A 530 -1.66 31.41 48.76
CA GLY A 530 -2.59 30.42 49.33
C GLY A 530 -2.85 29.13 48.52
N TRP A 531 -2.02 28.11 48.69
CA TRP A 531 -2.39 26.68 48.52
C TRP A 531 -3.10 26.18 49.82
N PRO A 532 -3.74 24.98 49.90
CA PRO A 532 -4.20 24.04 48.85
C PRO A 532 -5.64 23.47 49.11
N SER A 533 -5.96 22.36 48.43
CA SER A 533 -6.70 21.18 48.95
C SER A 533 -8.22 21.03 48.78
N SER A 534 -8.58 19.75 48.64
CA SER A 534 -9.87 19.03 48.69
C SER A 534 -10.95 19.59 49.65
N SER A 535 -12.25 19.37 49.46
CA SER A 535 -12.88 18.04 49.31
C SER A 535 -14.40 18.06 49.02
N THR A 536 -14.92 16.95 48.50
CA THR A 536 -16.28 16.34 48.70
C THR A 536 -17.57 17.17 48.85
N GLY A 537 -18.62 16.75 48.13
CA GLY A 537 -20.04 17.05 48.39
C GLY A 537 -20.76 17.50 47.10
N SER A 538 -21.67 16.72 46.49
CA SER A 538 -23.09 16.56 46.85
C SER A 538 -23.78 17.92 47.14
N THR A 539 -24.80 18.36 46.41
CA THR A 539 -26.03 17.62 46.03
C THR A 539 -26.76 18.20 44.81
N CYS A 540 -27.49 17.37 44.05
CA CYS A 540 -28.68 17.83 43.31
C CYS A 540 -29.85 18.10 44.29
N PRO A 541 -30.77 19.04 43.99
CA PRO A 541 -32.05 18.62 43.38
C PRO A 541 -32.65 19.67 42.41
N CYS A 542 -33.98 19.61 42.20
CA CYS A 542 -34.84 20.44 41.31
C CYS A 542 -34.74 20.07 39.82
N ALA A 543 -35.66 19.32 39.18
CA ALA A 543 -37.14 19.29 39.16
C ALA A 543 -37.80 20.35 38.25
N GLY A 544 -38.68 19.91 37.35
CA GLY A 544 -39.44 20.74 36.41
C GLY A 544 -40.14 19.88 35.34
N CYS A 545 -41.47 19.85 35.32
CA CYS A 545 -42.27 18.99 34.45
C CYS A 545 -42.93 19.75 33.28
N ALA A 546 -43.43 18.96 32.30
CA ALA A 546 -44.44 19.33 31.30
C ALA A 546 -44.00 20.32 30.19
N ALA A 547 -44.65 20.40 29.01
CA ALA A 547 -45.82 19.67 28.50
C ALA A 547 -45.70 19.38 26.98
N ARG A 548 -46.65 18.62 26.42
CA ARG A 548 -46.72 18.31 24.98
C ARG A 548 -47.47 19.39 24.19
N SER A 549 -47.09 19.61 22.93
CA SER A 549 -48.05 19.95 21.87
C SER A 549 -47.59 19.47 20.48
N ARG A 550 -48.54 18.96 19.69
CA ARG A 550 -48.45 18.84 18.22
C ARG A 550 -49.42 19.87 17.63
N PRO A 551 -49.16 20.37 16.43
CA PRO A 551 -50.23 20.49 15.43
C PRO A 551 -49.99 19.58 14.21
N THR A 552 -50.96 19.52 13.31
CA THR A 552 -51.02 18.59 12.17
C THR A 552 -51.11 19.29 10.82
N GLY A 553 -50.34 18.78 9.84
CA GLY A 553 -50.77 18.58 8.45
C GLY A 553 -51.13 19.80 7.57
N GLY A 554 -50.32 20.04 6.53
CA GLY A 554 -50.64 20.86 5.36
C GLY A 554 -49.89 20.35 4.12
N ARG A 555 -50.45 20.50 2.90
CA ARG A 555 -49.91 19.91 1.65
C ARG A 555 -49.41 20.98 0.66
N ARG A 556 -48.64 20.50 -0.35
CA ARG A 556 -48.13 21.15 -1.59
C ARG A 556 -46.68 21.68 -1.48
N ALA A 557 -45.81 21.62 -2.50
CA ALA A 557 -45.82 20.83 -3.75
C ALA A 557 -44.46 20.90 -4.49
N TRP A 558 -43.98 19.77 -5.05
CA TRP A 558 -42.96 19.65 -6.13
C TRP A 558 -41.51 20.15 -5.81
N PRO A 559 -40.50 19.85 -6.64
CA PRO A 559 -40.09 18.50 -7.04
C PRO A 559 -38.56 18.25 -6.86
N GLY A 560 -38.13 16.99 -6.72
CA GLY A 560 -36.69 16.68 -6.70
C GLY A 560 -36.39 15.18 -6.69
N ARG A 561 -36.08 14.60 -7.86
CA ARG A 561 -35.58 13.22 -7.96
C ARG A 561 -34.10 13.19 -7.59
N TRP A 562 -33.72 12.36 -6.62
CA TRP A 562 -32.36 11.84 -6.51
C TRP A 562 -32.34 10.44 -7.13
N THR A 563 -31.87 10.35 -8.37
CA THR A 563 -31.67 9.07 -9.07
C THR A 563 -30.27 8.53 -8.79
N CYS A 564 -30.18 7.29 -8.34
CA CYS A 564 -28.92 6.55 -8.34
C CYS A 564 -28.62 6.05 -9.76
N SER A 565 -27.42 6.32 -10.25
CA SER A 565 -26.85 5.83 -11.52
C SER A 565 -25.33 5.97 -11.43
N SER A 566 -24.47 4.98 -11.67
CA SER A 566 -24.60 3.66 -12.31
C SER A 566 -24.81 3.65 -13.83
N THR A 567 -23.92 4.30 -14.58
CA THR A 567 -23.67 3.94 -15.99
C THR A 567 -22.20 4.11 -16.36
N CYS A 568 -21.67 3.16 -17.13
CA CYS A 568 -20.42 3.32 -17.88
C CYS A 568 -20.67 4.04 -19.22
N ALA A 569 -19.57 4.38 -19.89
CA ALA A 569 -19.48 4.66 -21.33
C ALA A 569 -20.22 5.89 -21.92
N SER A 570 -19.44 6.75 -22.57
CA SER A 570 -19.88 7.67 -23.61
C SER A 570 -18.93 7.53 -24.82
N ALA A 571 -19.47 7.22 -25.99
CA ALA A 571 -18.73 7.04 -27.25
C ALA A 571 -19.53 7.64 -28.42
N THR A 572 -19.04 7.43 -29.66
CA THR A 572 -19.60 7.85 -30.98
C THR A 572 -19.18 9.25 -31.48
N PRO A 573 -19.19 9.55 -32.81
CA PRO A 573 -19.80 8.76 -33.90
C PRO A 573 -18.98 8.51 -35.19
N GLY A 574 -19.37 7.45 -35.92
CA GLY A 574 -19.02 7.16 -37.32
C GLY A 574 -18.54 5.72 -37.57
N SER A 575 -18.89 5.01 -38.65
CA SER A 575 -19.96 5.24 -39.64
C SER A 575 -20.25 3.97 -40.48
N TRP A 576 -21.53 3.58 -40.61
CA TRP A 576 -22.11 2.61 -41.58
C TRP A 576 -21.64 1.13 -41.43
N GLY A 577 -22.43 0.09 -41.76
CA GLY A 577 -23.88 0.02 -42.00
C GLY A 577 -24.30 -1.08 -43.00
N ARG A 578 -25.03 -2.14 -42.55
CA ARG A 578 -25.85 -3.04 -43.42
C ARG A 578 -26.92 -3.79 -42.62
N ARG A 579 -27.88 -4.39 -43.35
CA ARG A 579 -29.05 -5.18 -42.88
C ARG A 579 -28.73 -6.68 -43.08
N SER A 580 -29.49 -7.70 -42.67
CA SER A 580 -30.94 -7.86 -42.37
C SER A 580 -31.24 -9.27 -41.79
N ALA A 581 -32.43 -9.44 -41.17
CA ALA A 581 -33.14 -10.74 -40.94
C ALA A 581 -32.48 -11.73 -39.94
N SER A 582 -33.20 -12.65 -39.26
CA SER A 582 -34.66 -12.81 -39.02
C SER A 582 -34.95 -13.68 -37.77
N SER A 583 -36.11 -13.48 -37.16
CA SER A 583 -36.73 -14.32 -36.10
C SER A 583 -37.23 -15.69 -36.65
N PRO A 584 -37.60 -16.72 -35.84
CA PRO A 584 -38.48 -16.61 -34.66
C PRO A 584 -38.23 -17.54 -33.43
N ARG A 585 -39.09 -17.37 -32.41
CA ARG A 585 -39.27 -18.21 -31.19
C ARG A 585 -40.24 -19.38 -31.40
N PRO A 586 -40.21 -20.39 -30.51
CA PRO A 586 -41.31 -20.67 -29.54
C PRO A 586 -40.87 -20.30 -28.09
N SER A 587 -41.66 -19.95 -27.06
CA SER A 587 -42.99 -20.33 -26.53
C SER A 587 -43.08 -21.77 -25.99
N SER A 588 -43.62 -22.08 -24.80
CA SER A 588 -43.95 -21.25 -23.60
C SER A 588 -44.56 -22.16 -22.51
N THR A 589 -44.14 -22.03 -21.25
CA THR A 589 -44.97 -22.46 -20.10
C THR A 589 -44.61 -21.67 -18.84
N ALA A 590 -45.59 -21.45 -17.98
CA ALA A 590 -45.41 -20.79 -16.69
C ALA A 590 -45.86 -21.72 -15.55
N ALA A 591 -45.22 -21.61 -14.39
CA ALA A 591 -45.66 -22.24 -13.15
C ALA A 591 -45.57 -21.20 -12.03
N THR A 592 -46.72 -20.81 -11.48
CA THR A 592 -46.82 -19.87 -10.36
C THR A 592 -47.07 -20.66 -9.09
N ALA A 593 -46.21 -20.51 -8.08
CA ALA A 593 -46.38 -21.11 -6.75
C ALA A 593 -46.24 -20.04 -5.66
N SER A 594 -47.09 -20.12 -4.64
CA SER A 594 -47.14 -19.18 -3.52
C SER A 594 -46.14 -19.54 -2.42
N CYS A 595 -45.55 -18.52 -1.79
CA CYS A 595 -44.78 -18.68 -0.56
C CYS A 595 -45.60 -18.17 0.64
N ASP A 596 -46.25 -19.10 1.35
CA ASP A 596 -46.84 -18.80 2.65
C ASP A 596 -45.77 -18.64 3.73
N TRP A 597 -45.98 -17.71 4.66
CA TRP A 597 -45.11 -17.47 5.81
C TRP A 597 -45.68 -18.13 7.08
N PRO A 598 -45.04 -19.17 7.66
CA PRO A 598 -45.41 -19.66 8.98
C PRO A 598 -44.82 -18.76 10.07
N THR A 599 -45.68 -18.13 10.86
CA THR A 599 -45.30 -17.44 12.10
C THR A 599 -44.74 -18.44 13.11
N CYS A 600 -43.57 -18.16 13.71
CA CYS A 600 -43.04 -18.96 14.82
C CYS A 600 -42.89 -18.12 16.09
N ALA A 601 -42.94 -18.77 17.26
CA ALA A 601 -43.21 -18.10 18.54
C ALA A 601 -42.14 -18.34 19.61
N ARG A 602 -42.01 -17.36 20.51
CA ARG A 602 -41.54 -17.44 21.91
C ARG A 602 -40.51 -18.54 22.27
N CYS A 603 -39.27 -18.11 22.49
CA CYS A 603 -38.49 -18.51 23.66
C CYS A 603 -38.00 -17.21 24.34
N SER A 604 -38.17 -16.97 25.64
CA SER A 604 -37.83 -17.77 26.84
C SER A 604 -36.34 -17.67 27.17
N ALA A 605 -36.01 -16.81 28.13
CA ALA A 605 -34.64 -16.62 28.62
C ALA A 605 -34.34 -17.55 29.82
N PRO A 606 -33.13 -18.12 29.93
CA PRO A 606 -32.69 -18.80 31.13
C PRO A 606 -32.20 -17.80 32.18
N ALA A 607 -32.67 -17.94 33.42
CA ALA A 607 -32.16 -17.20 34.57
C ALA A 607 -30.92 -17.88 35.16
N TRP A 608 -30.01 -17.10 35.76
CA TRP A 608 -28.89 -17.61 36.56
C TRP A 608 -29.35 -18.18 37.90
N PRO A 609 -28.77 -19.30 38.34
CA PRO A 609 -28.63 -19.63 39.76
C PRO A 609 -27.17 -19.99 40.15
N GLY A 610 -26.84 -19.83 41.44
CA GLY A 610 -25.64 -20.46 42.04
C GLY A 610 -24.50 -19.51 42.39
N GLY A 611 -24.56 -18.89 43.57
CA GLY A 611 -23.39 -18.29 44.22
C GLY A 611 -22.52 -19.35 44.91
N ARG A 612 -21.23 -19.04 45.09
CA ARG A 612 -20.29 -19.87 45.89
C ARG A 612 -20.63 -19.84 47.38
N PRO A 613 -20.36 -20.93 48.11
CA PRO A 613 -19.65 -20.87 49.39
C PRO A 613 -18.16 -21.24 49.23
N ALA A 614 -17.37 -20.99 50.28
CA ALA A 614 -15.91 -21.09 50.30
C ALA A 614 -15.42 -22.42 50.98
N PRO A 615 -14.10 -22.69 51.11
CA PRO A 615 -13.57 -24.05 51.16
C PRO A 615 -13.51 -24.70 52.55
N THR A 616 -13.35 -26.02 52.55
CA THR A 616 -12.83 -26.83 53.67
C THR A 616 -11.51 -27.53 53.28
N SER A 617 -10.72 -27.89 54.29
CA SER A 617 -9.33 -28.33 54.17
C SER A 617 -9.14 -29.84 54.02
N ALA A 618 -8.01 -30.22 53.40
CA ALA A 618 -7.00 -31.23 53.80
C ALA A 618 -7.38 -32.27 54.90
N PRO A 619 -6.88 -33.54 54.84
CA PRO A 619 -5.46 -33.80 54.52
C PRO A 619 -5.06 -35.08 53.74
N ALA A 620 -3.82 -35.01 53.24
CA ALA A 620 -2.80 -36.04 53.04
C ALA A 620 -3.15 -37.55 52.98
N SER A 621 -2.77 -38.15 51.85
CA SER A 621 -1.93 -39.36 51.79
C SER A 621 -1.09 -39.33 50.51
#